data_AF-A0A166G961-F1
#
_entry.id   AF-A0A166G961-F1
#
_cell.length_a   1.000
_cell.length_b   1.000
_cell.length_c   1.000
_cell.angle_alpha   90.00
_cell.angle_beta   90.00
_cell.angle_gamma   90.00
#
_symmetry.space_group_name_H-M   'P 1'
#
loop_
_entity.id
_entity.type
_entity.pdbx_description
1 polymer ?
#
loop_
_entity_poly.entity_id
_entity_poly.type
_entity_poly.pdbx_seq_one_letter_code
_entity_poly.pdbx_strand_id
1 'polypeptide(L)'
;MPDRLLHALNVPSDAQQESGSTRQRKLSKQGVLQSDVSSTETISSQPGRQTIAGQVRGRLAPLIAAELEELFNASGVDVVPYTLREGDSTTDGYYSPENINEDFADARDDRIQDFDGTLTPKGTRRSHWRAVRTNPQTEDNPFGTASTPEIGLSIRARKVRWFDDVGGAVVDATPQRRVEGEHDYLDIYDASDPAFDRPVLIYDIPYADEYRTDCTIWDTYNRPKIYKESGDVATVGSATVGSATVSGYDIYVASQWQRVYVTDHDWIGDMVLETDRLRLVIDQPEDVLRAYRWSPADGQYTIVQLGNAPWRLWDIDLTHVGLARIEAQIEFEDLNTGDRHNLNATLVRGLDDVVFTVPTNGSSPPQGLIDRLNPIADDSDRVVQAAGDVVKRTEVDR
;
A
#
# COMPACT_ATOMS: atom_id res chain seq x y z
N MET A 1 -26.32 -4.55 4.68
CA MET A 1 -25.93 -3.33 3.92
C MET A 1 -25.06 -3.78 2.74
N PRO A 2 -24.55 -2.95 1.83
CA PRO A 2 -23.50 -3.41 0.91
C PRO A 2 -22.14 -3.46 1.63
N ASP A 3 -21.27 -4.36 1.20
CA ASP A 3 -19.89 -4.43 1.70
C ASP A 3 -19.11 -3.15 1.37
N ARG A 4 -18.15 -2.81 2.23
CA ARG A 4 -17.28 -1.65 2.08
C ARG A 4 -15.83 -2.07 1.89
N LEU A 5 -15.07 -1.19 1.28
CA LEU A 5 -13.62 -1.29 1.20
C LEU A 5 -13.00 -0.25 2.14
N LEU A 6 -12.12 -0.69 3.02
CA LEU A 6 -11.15 0.14 3.72
C LEU A 6 -9.81 -0.09 3.02
N HIS A 7 -9.39 0.86 2.17
CA HIS A 7 -8.31 0.65 1.22
C HIS A 7 -8.54 -0.58 0.32
N ALA A 8 -7.88 -1.70 0.60
CA ALA A 8 -8.02 -2.98 -0.11
C ALA A 8 -8.82 -4.02 0.68
N LEU A 9 -9.09 -3.76 1.96
CA LEU A 9 -9.68 -4.71 2.90
C LEU A 9 -11.21 -4.66 2.81
N ASN A 10 -11.84 -5.83 2.69
CA ASN A 10 -13.30 -5.91 2.65
C ASN A 10 -13.86 -5.84 4.07
N VAL A 11 -14.62 -4.80 4.36
CA VAL A 11 -15.37 -4.61 5.60
C VAL A 11 -16.80 -5.11 5.38
N PRO A 12 -17.18 -6.28 5.95
CA PRO A 12 -18.47 -6.89 5.72
C PRO A 12 -19.61 -5.97 6.14
N SER A 13 -20.74 -6.08 5.45
CA SER A 13 -21.89 -5.23 5.76
C SER A 13 -22.48 -5.42 7.17
N ASP A 14 -22.29 -6.60 7.76
CA ASP A 14 -22.68 -6.90 9.13
C ASP A 14 -21.79 -6.16 10.14
N ALA A 15 -20.57 -5.77 9.74
CA ALA A 15 -19.66 -4.93 10.51
C ALA A 15 -19.90 -3.42 10.40
N GLN A 16 -21.06 -3.06 9.86
CA GLN A 16 -21.51 -1.67 9.78
C GLN A 16 -22.68 -1.41 10.75
N GLN A 17 -23.14 -2.42 11.50
CA GLN A 17 -24.34 -2.35 12.34
C GLN A 17 -24.19 -1.37 13.53
N GLU A 18 -22.97 -0.99 13.91
CA GLU A 18 -22.70 0.04 14.93
C GLU A 18 -21.98 1.29 14.41
N SER A 19 -22.01 1.56 13.09
CA SER A 19 -21.53 2.85 12.54
C SER A 19 -22.50 3.99 12.87
N GLY A 20 -22.71 4.25 14.16
CA GLY A 20 -23.36 5.44 14.65
C GLY A 20 -22.37 6.59 14.59
N SER A 21 -22.66 7.64 13.81
CA SER A 21 -21.93 8.90 13.95
C SER A 21 -22.23 9.45 15.34
N THR A 22 -21.34 9.24 16.31
CA THR A 22 -21.53 9.75 17.67
C THR A 22 -21.26 11.24 17.64
N ARG A 23 -22.28 12.02 17.23
CA ARG A 23 -22.33 13.48 17.44
C ARG A 23 -22.73 13.74 18.89
N GLN A 24 -21.91 13.34 19.85
CA GLN A 24 -22.11 13.73 21.25
C GLN A 24 -21.77 15.22 21.41
N ARG A 25 -22.78 16.09 21.37
CA ARG A 25 -22.67 17.41 22.03
C ARG A 25 -22.75 17.17 23.54
N LYS A 26 -21.61 17.00 24.22
CA LYS A 26 -21.55 17.06 25.68
C LYS A 26 -21.71 18.53 26.11
N LEU A 27 -22.95 18.95 26.36
CA LEU A 27 -23.24 20.16 27.12
C LEU A 27 -23.16 19.82 28.61
N SER A 28 -21.99 20.01 29.22
CA SER A 28 -21.87 19.99 30.67
C SER A 28 -22.49 21.27 31.24
N LYS A 29 -23.65 21.14 31.89
CA LYS A 29 -24.33 22.23 32.57
C LYS A 29 -23.87 22.27 34.02
N GLN A 30 -22.78 22.98 34.29
CA GLN A 30 -22.37 23.26 35.67
C GLN A 30 -23.23 24.43 36.18
N GLY A 31 -24.25 24.10 36.98
CA GLY A 31 -25.12 25.09 37.58
C GLY A 31 -24.40 25.86 38.67
N VAL A 32 -23.89 27.05 38.35
CA VAL A 32 -23.46 28.05 39.34
C VAL A 32 -24.59 29.08 39.47
N LEU A 33 -25.18 29.15 40.65
CA LEU A 33 -26.17 30.16 41.01
C LEU A 33 -25.48 31.54 41.03
N GLN A 34 -26.05 32.51 40.32
CA GLN A 34 -25.71 33.93 40.27
C GLN A 34 -24.48 34.35 39.42
N SER A 35 -24.69 34.53 38.11
CA SER A 35 -24.16 35.70 37.36
C SER A 35 -24.55 35.63 35.88
N ASP A 36 -25.06 36.73 35.35
CA ASP A 36 -25.80 36.86 34.09
C ASP A 36 -24.90 37.03 32.84
N VAL A 37 -23.82 36.25 32.73
CA VAL A 37 -23.03 36.10 31.49
C VAL A 37 -22.47 34.68 31.41
N SER A 38 -23.04 33.86 30.52
CA SER A 38 -22.56 32.52 30.21
C SER A 38 -21.40 32.60 29.22
N SER A 39 -20.15 32.62 29.70
CA SER A 39 -18.99 32.34 28.84
C SER A 39 -18.88 30.84 28.63
N THR A 40 -19.32 30.36 27.47
CA THR A 40 -19.13 28.99 27.04
C THR A 40 -17.69 28.79 26.59
N GLU A 41 -16.87 28.09 27.38
CA GLU A 41 -15.63 27.51 26.85
C GLU A 41 -15.96 26.14 26.26
N THR A 42 -15.83 26.05 24.94
CA THR A 42 -16.05 24.81 24.20
C THR A 42 -14.82 23.94 24.36
N ILE A 43 -14.85 22.97 25.28
CA ILE A 43 -13.86 21.89 25.29
C ILE A 43 -14.19 21.01 24.07
N SER A 44 -13.44 21.22 22.99
CA SER A 44 -13.66 20.61 21.68
C SER A 44 -13.42 19.09 21.74
N SER A 45 -14.50 18.31 21.80
CA SER A 45 -14.48 16.93 21.29
C SER A 45 -14.42 17.00 19.76
N GLN A 46 -13.38 16.46 19.13
CA GLN A 46 -13.25 16.43 17.67
C GLN A 46 -14.53 15.85 17.04
N PRO A 47 -15.35 16.68 16.34
CA PRO A 47 -16.56 16.19 15.72
C PRO A 47 -16.19 15.38 14.48
N GLY A 48 -16.73 14.16 14.36
CA GLY A 48 -16.71 13.41 13.09
C GLY A 48 -16.14 12.00 13.14
N ARG A 49 -15.62 11.49 14.28
CA ARG A 49 -15.17 10.10 14.37
C ARG A 49 -16.25 9.11 13.94
N GLN A 50 -15.84 8.12 13.17
CA GLN A 50 -16.67 7.04 12.68
C GLN A 50 -16.14 5.73 13.26
N THR A 51 -17.01 5.01 13.97
CA THR A 51 -16.72 3.65 14.44
C THR A 51 -17.06 2.65 13.35
N ILE A 52 -16.18 1.68 13.15
CA ILE A 52 -16.43 0.49 12.35
C ILE A 52 -16.33 -0.70 13.29
N ALA A 53 -17.37 -1.49 13.42
CA ALA A 53 -17.37 -2.59 14.35
C ALA A 53 -18.16 -3.76 13.79
N GLY A 54 -17.56 -4.94 13.86
CA GLY A 54 -18.29 -6.18 13.62
C GLY A 54 -17.38 -7.37 13.42
N GLN A 55 -17.83 -8.27 12.56
CA GLN A 55 -17.35 -9.64 12.60
C GLN A 55 -16.90 -10.10 11.22
N VAL A 56 -15.67 -10.59 11.13
CA VAL A 56 -15.20 -11.34 9.97
C VAL A 56 -15.43 -12.82 10.23
N ARG A 57 -15.98 -13.51 9.22
CA ARG A 57 -16.31 -14.93 9.29
C ARG A 57 -15.64 -15.70 8.17
N GLY A 58 -15.31 -16.95 8.47
CA GLY A 58 -14.82 -17.92 7.51
C GLY A 58 -13.36 -18.27 7.69
N ARG A 59 -12.84 -19.08 6.76
CA ARG A 59 -11.50 -19.67 6.87
C ARG A 59 -10.37 -18.64 6.92
N LEU A 60 -10.55 -17.49 6.27
CA LEU A 60 -9.57 -16.41 6.22
C LEU A 60 -9.88 -15.30 7.24
N ALA A 61 -10.81 -15.52 8.19
CA ALA A 61 -11.14 -14.50 9.18
C ALA A 61 -9.94 -14.06 10.04
N PRO A 62 -9.07 -14.97 10.55
CA PRO A 62 -7.86 -14.55 11.25
C PRO A 62 -6.91 -13.70 10.39
N LEU A 63 -6.81 -14.02 9.10
CA LEU A 63 -5.95 -13.30 8.16
C LEU A 63 -6.44 -11.87 7.95
N ILE A 64 -7.74 -11.71 7.69
CA ILE A 64 -8.36 -10.39 7.44
C ILE A 64 -8.34 -9.55 8.72
N ALA A 65 -8.53 -10.17 9.89
CA ALA A 65 -8.39 -9.49 11.18
C ALA A 65 -6.96 -8.95 11.33
N ALA A 66 -5.94 -9.80 11.21
CA ALA A 66 -4.54 -9.35 11.28
C ALA A 66 -4.19 -8.23 10.26
N GLU A 67 -4.72 -8.29 9.03
CA GLU A 67 -4.56 -7.19 8.05
C GLU A 67 -5.19 -5.86 8.52
N LEU A 68 -6.35 -5.93 9.18
CA LEU A 68 -7.00 -4.77 9.77
C LEU A 68 -6.17 -4.24 10.94
N GLU A 69 -5.75 -5.10 11.87
CA GLU A 69 -4.88 -4.71 13.00
C GLU A 69 -3.66 -3.94 12.51
N GLU A 70 -2.95 -4.49 11.54
CA GLU A 70 -1.75 -3.87 11.00
C GLU A 70 -2.03 -2.55 10.29
N LEU A 71 -3.11 -2.46 9.50
CA LEU A 71 -3.46 -1.21 8.83
C LEU A 71 -3.73 -0.08 9.83
N PHE A 72 -4.31 -0.39 10.99
CA PHE A 72 -4.57 0.59 12.04
C PHE A 72 -3.32 0.98 12.84
N ASN A 73 -2.31 0.09 12.89
CA ASN A 73 -1.02 0.34 13.53
C ASN A 73 0.05 0.89 12.55
N ALA A 74 -0.30 1.02 11.27
CA ALA A 74 0.61 1.42 10.20
C ALA A 74 1.08 2.89 10.36
N SER A 75 2.36 3.09 10.63
CA SER A 75 2.94 4.44 10.72
C SER A 75 3.21 5.10 9.37
N GLY A 76 3.28 4.33 8.28
CA GLY A 76 3.52 4.85 6.92
C GLY A 76 2.25 5.05 6.10
N VAL A 77 1.07 4.81 6.69
CA VAL A 77 -0.24 4.93 6.02
C VAL A 77 -1.17 5.85 6.81
N ASP A 78 -1.06 7.16 6.58
CA ASP A 78 -1.85 8.15 7.32
C ASP A 78 -3.33 8.20 6.91
N VAL A 79 -3.60 8.02 5.61
CA VAL A 79 -4.92 8.25 5.02
C VAL A 79 -5.25 7.19 3.97
N VAL A 80 -6.42 6.58 4.13
CA VAL A 80 -6.97 5.55 3.25
C VAL A 80 -8.38 5.90 2.78
N PRO A 81 -8.80 5.42 1.60
CA PRO A 81 -10.20 5.51 1.20
C PRO A 81 -11.06 4.53 2.00
N TYR A 82 -12.25 4.99 2.41
CA TYR A 82 -13.32 4.14 2.92
C TYR A 82 -14.55 4.35 2.05
N THR A 83 -15.00 3.31 1.35
CA THR A 83 -16.01 3.41 0.30
C THR A 83 -16.91 2.20 0.25
N LEU A 84 -18.12 2.32 -0.29
CA LEU A 84 -18.86 1.13 -0.74
C LEU A 84 -18.07 0.40 -1.83
N ARG A 85 -18.12 -0.93 -1.81
CA ARG A 85 -17.52 -1.77 -2.86
C ARG A 85 -18.23 -1.57 -4.20
N GLU A 86 -19.55 -1.39 -4.14
CA GLU A 86 -20.39 -1.09 -5.30
C GLU A 86 -21.34 0.08 -4.98
N GLY A 87 -21.38 1.06 -5.88
CA GLY A 87 -22.19 2.27 -5.74
C GLY A 87 -21.51 3.38 -4.95
N ASP A 88 -22.29 4.41 -4.62
CA ASP A 88 -21.83 5.58 -3.87
C ASP A 88 -22.61 5.71 -2.55
N SER A 89 -21.94 6.15 -1.50
CA SER A 89 -22.54 6.51 -0.21
C SER A 89 -22.15 7.90 0.25
N THR A 90 -23.02 8.50 1.07
CA THR A 90 -22.74 9.78 1.73
C THR A 90 -21.57 9.72 2.73
N THR A 91 -21.15 8.52 3.12
CA THR A 91 -20.02 8.29 4.04
C THR A 91 -18.75 7.86 3.29
N ASP A 92 -18.72 7.95 1.97
CA ASP A 92 -17.51 7.60 1.22
C ASP A 92 -16.52 8.76 1.25
N GLY A 93 -15.30 8.47 1.67
CA GLY A 93 -14.35 9.51 2.07
C GLY A 93 -12.93 9.00 2.25
N TYR A 94 -12.06 9.96 2.58
CA TYR A 94 -10.73 9.72 3.06
C TYR A 94 -10.75 9.71 4.58
N TYR A 95 -10.16 8.68 5.17
CA TYR A 95 -10.15 8.45 6.60
C TYR A 95 -8.75 8.09 7.07
N SER A 96 -8.46 8.41 8.33
CA SER A 96 -7.25 8.00 9.02
C SER A 96 -7.63 6.96 10.07
N PRO A 97 -7.10 5.74 9.98
CA PRO A 97 -7.21 4.74 11.03
C PRO A 97 -6.54 5.26 12.31
N GLU A 98 -7.19 5.15 13.47
CA GLU A 98 -6.59 5.62 14.74
C GLU A 98 -6.34 4.51 15.75
N ASN A 99 -7.31 3.63 15.95
CA ASN A 99 -7.20 2.51 16.89
C ASN A 99 -8.12 1.39 16.42
N ILE A 100 -7.74 0.15 16.70
CA ILE A 100 -8.57 -1.04 16.55
C ILE A 100 -8.39 -1.93 17.77
N ASN A 101 -9.46 -2.57 18.19
CA ASN A 101 -9.42 -3.68 19.13
C ASN A 101 -9.92 -4.91 18.39
N GLU A 102 -9.19 -6.01 18.49
CA GLU A 102 -9.58 -7.30 17.95
C GLU A 102 -9.79 -8.29 19.08
N ASP A 103 -10.89 -9.01 19.01
CA ASP A 103 -11.27 -10.02 20.00
C ASP A 103 -11.78 -11.27 19.28
N PHE A 104 -11.45 -12.43 19.84
CA PHE A 104 -12.10 -13.66 19.41
C PHE A 104 -13.58 -13.62 19.80
N ALA A 105 -14.47 -13.68 18.80
CA ALA A 105 -15.90 -13.74 19.06
C ALA A 105 -16.30 -15.00 19.82
N ASP A 106 -15.61 -16.11 19.55
CA ASP A 106 -15.68 -17.36 20.30
C ASP A 106 -14.27 -17.92 20.49
N ALA A 107 -13.84 -18.10 21.74
CA ALA A 107 -12.55 -18.69 22.07
C ALA A 107 -12.35 -20.14 21.55
N ARG A 108 -13.41 -20.77 21.03
CA ARG A 108 -13.39 -22.12 20.45
C ARG A 108 -13.39 -22.14 18.93
N ASP A 109 -13.66 -21.02 18.25
CA ASP A 109 -13.73 -20.95 16.79
C ASP A 109 -13.03 -19.69 16.27
N ASP A 110 -11.80 -19.86 15.81
CA ASP A 110 -10.95 -18.79 15.25
C ASP A 110 -11.48 -18.26 13.91
N ARG A 111 -12.44 -18.94 13.27
CA ARG A 111 -13.07 -18.52 12.03
C ARG A 111 -14.09 -17.39 12.23
N ILE A 112 -14.21 -16.88 13.45
CA ILE A 112 -15.08 -15.76 13.80
C ILE A 112 -14.25 -14.77 14.63
N GLN A 113 -13.89 -13.66 14.02
CA GLN A 113 -13.12 -12.58 14.64
C GLN A 113 -13.98 -11.34 14.75
N ASP A 114 -14.08 -10.76 15.94
CA ASP A 114 -14.70 -9.46 16.16
C ASP A 114 -13.62 -8.37 16.12
N PHE A 115 -13.96 -7.22 15.53
CA PHE A 115 -13.11 -6.05 15.51
C PHE A 115 -13.93 -4.79 15.79
N ASP A 116 -13.32 -3.82 16.47
CA ASP A 116 -13.86 -2.49 16.72
C ASP A 116 -12.78 -1.44 16.48
N GLY A 117 -12.91 -0.72 15.38
CA GLY A 117 -11.98 0.30 14.91
C GLY A 117 -12.57 1.70 14.90
N THR A 118 -11.75 2.71 15.16
CA THR A 118 -12.10 4.13 15.03
C THR A 118 -11.40 4.77 13.85
N LEU A 119 -12.19 5.37 12.96
CA LEU A 119 -11.74 6.15 11.81
C LEU A 119 -12.00 7.64 12.01
N THR A 120 -11.02 8.49 11.71
CA THR A 120 -11.18 9.94 11.68
C THR A 120 -11.31 10.45 10.24
N PRO A 121 -12.42 11.14 9.88
CA PRO A 121 -12.59 11.64 8.53
C PRO A 121 -11.58 12.75 8.24
N LYS A 122 -10.89 12.61 7.12
CA LYS A 122 -9.97 13.62 6.57
C LYS A 122 -10.63 14.44 5.47
N GLY A 123 -11.55 13.83 4.72
CA GLY A 123 -12.29 14.54 3.69
C GLY A 123 -12.98 13.63 2.70
N THR A 124 -13.26 14.16 1.52
CA THR A 124 -13.85 13.45 0.39
C THR A 124 -13.16 13.90 -0.90
N ARG A 125 -13.30 13.15 -1.99
CA ARG A 125 -12.85 13.56 -3.33
C ARG A 125 -13.34 14.94 -3.78
N ARG A 126 -14.47 15.42 -3.24
CA ARG A 126 -15.04 16.75 -3.52
C ARG A 126 -14.43 17.87 -2.70
N SER A 127 -13.80 17.57 -1.57
CA SER A 127 -13.18 18.56 -0.67
C SER A 127 -11.65 18.50 -0.70
N HIS A 128 -11.09 17.35 -1.05
CA HIS A 128 -9.66 17.08 -1.08
C HIS A 128 -9.25 16.43 -2.40
N TRP A 129 -8.00 16.64 -2.75
CA TRP A 129 -7.25 15.88 -3.74
C TRP A 129 -6.53 14.73 -3.05
N ARG A 130 -6.35 13.61 -3.74
CA ARG A 130 -5.32 12.65 -3.35
C ARG A 130 -3.97 13.23 -3.70
N ALA A 131 -2.95 12.96 -2.89
CA ALA A 131 -1.64 13.54 -3.05
C ALA A 131 -0.54 12.50 -2.81
N VAL A 132 0.56 12.63 -3.55
CA VAL A 132 1.83 11.99 -3.21
C VAL A 132 2.89 13.08 -3.07
N ARG A 133 3.44 13.18 -1.85
CA ARG A 133 4.58 14.05 -1.57
C ARG A 133 5.83 13.36 -2.06
N THR A 134 6.56 13.96 -2.99
CA THR A 134 7.68 13.27 -3.67
C THR A 134 9.03 13.47 -3.00
N ASN A 135 9.29 14.66 -2.45
CA ASN A 135 10.56 15.04 -1.80
C ASN A 135 11.82 14.34 -2.37
N PRO A 136 12.21 14.58 -3.63
CA PRO A 136 13.37 13.91 -4.23
C PRO A 136 14.65 14.19 -3.45
N GLN A 137 15.44 13.17 -3.15
CA GLN A 137 16.75 13.29 -2.49
C GLN A 137 17.85 12.70 -3.37
N THR A 138 19.06 13.24 -3.28
CA THR A 138 20.24 12.64 -3.92
C THR A 138 20.88 11.69 -2.92
N GLU A 139 21.06 10.44 -3.34
CA GLU A 139 21.59 9.35 -2.52
C GLU A 139 22.84 8.74 -3.17
N ASP A 140 23.65 8.04 -2.37
CA ASP A 140 24.82 7.30 -2.87
C ASP A 140 24.37 5.98 -3.52
N ASN A 141 24.07 6.01 -4.82
CA ASN A 141 23.70 4.84 -5.61
C ASN A 141 24.94 4.24 -6.33
N PRO A 142 25.39 3.03 -5.96
CA PRO A 142 26.55 2.39 -6.58
C PRO A 142 26.26 1.78 -7.97
N PHE A 143 25.00 1.76 -8.42
CA PHE A 143 24.55 1.19 -9.69
C PHE A 143 24.42 2.23 -10.81
N GLY A 144 24.42 3.52 -10.49
CA GLY A 144 24.32 4.56 -11.51
C GLY A 144 24.27 5.99 -10.96
N THR A 145 24.14 6.93 -11.90
CA THR A 145 24.07 8.38 -11.64
C THR A 145 22.99 9.04 -12.50
N ALA A 146 21.99 8.27 -12.94
CA ALA A 146 20.83 8.85 -13.59
C ALA A 146 20.12 9.75 -12.57
N SER A 147 19.64 10.93 -12.95
CA SER A 147 19.08 11.89 -11.98
C SER A 147 17.58 12.07 -12.18
N THR A 148 16.84 10.96 -12.32
CA THR A 148 15.41 10.93 -12.65
C THR A 148 14.59 10.37 -11.49
N PRO A 149 14.06 11.23 -10.60
CA PRO A 149 13.22 10.80 -9.49
C PRO A 149 11.79 10.50 -9.96
N GLU A 150 11.50 9.23 -10.23
CA GLU A 150 10.23 8.82 -10.85
C GLU A 150 9.21 8.21 -9.88
N ILE A 151 7.93 8.33 -10.23
CA ILE A 151 6.82 7.67 -9.53
C ILE A 151 5.67 7.33 -10.48
N GLY A 152 5.06 6.15 -10.32
CA GLY A 152 3.90 5.72 -11.10
C GLY A 152 2.56 6.03 -10.43
N LEU A 153 1.57 6.45 -11.22
CA LEU A 153 0.15 6.48 -10.84
C LEU A 153 -0.69 5.65 -11.82
N SER A 154 -1.76 5.02 -11.33
CA SER A 154 -2.75 4.38 -12.22
C SER A 154 -3.29 5.36 -13.25
N ILE A 155 -3.49 4.88 -14.49
CA ILE A 155 -4.15 5.61 -15.59
C ILE A 155 -5.58 6.09 -15.22
N ARG A 156 -6.20 5.51 -14.18
CA ARG A 156 -7.52 5.92 -13.69
C ARG A 156 -7.45 7.22 -12.90
N ALA A 157 -6.27 7.66 -12.47
CA ALA A 157 -6.05 8.98 -11.91
C ALA A 157 -6.38 10.06 -12.97
N ARG A 158 -7.09 11.09 -12.55
CA ARG A 158 -7.51 12.21 -13.41
C ARG A 158 -7.11 13.53 -12.78
N LYS A 159 -7.03 14.56 -13.63
CA LYS A 159 -6.68 15.94 -13.22
C LYS A 159 -5.35 15.96 -12.45
N VAL A 160 -4.38 15.20 -12.95
CA VAL A 160 -3.06 15.06 -12.32
C VAL A 160 -2.28 16.35 -12.51
N ARG A 161 -1.75 16.91 -11.41
CA ARG A 161 -1.04 18.19 -11.38
C ARG A 161 0.09 18.16 -10.38
N TRP A 162 1.14 18.92 -10.64
CA TRP A 162 2.14 19.27 -9.66
C TRP A 162 1.67 20.47 -8.84
N PHE A 163 1.83 20.38 -7.52
CA PHE A 163 1.49 21.43 -6.58
C PHE A 163 2.70 21.75 -5.69
N ASP A 164 3.00 23.04 -5.57
CA ASP A 164 3.97 23.59 -4.63
C ASP A 164 3.26 23.90 -3.31
N ASP A 165 3.50 23.10 -2.27
CA ASP A 165 2.83 23.28 -0.98
C ASP A 165 3.35 24.48 -0.17
N VAL A 166 4.47 25.08 -0.59
CA VAL A 166 5.06 26.27 0.01
C VAL A 166 4.65 27.53 -0.75
N GLY A 167 4.89 27.57 -2.06
CA GLY A 167 4.63 28.73 -2.92
C GLY A 167 3.22 28.79 -3.51
N GLY A 168 2.46 27.69 -3.47
CA GLY A 168 1.08 27.62 -3.97
C GLY A 168 0.95 27.52 -5.49
N ALA A 169 2.06 27.35 -6.22
CA ALA A 169 2.04 27.18 -7.66
C ALA A 169 1.42 25.83 -8.05
N VAL A 170 0.69 25.82 -9.17
CA VAL A 170 0.06 24.61 -9.73
C VAL A 170 0.39 24.54 -11.21
N VAL A 171 0.92 23.40 -11.66
CA VAL A 171 1.17 23.12 -13.09
C VAL A 171 0.60 21.76 -13.46
N ASP A 172 0.11 21.60 -14.69
CA ASP A 172 -0.37 20.30 -15.15
C ASP A 172 0.80 19.32 -15.24
N ALA A 173 0.61 18.09 -14.74
CA ALA A 173 1.65 17.07 -14.74
C ALA A 173 1.64 16.29 -16.07
N THR A 174 2.80 16.18 -16.71
CA THR A 174 2.93 15.42 -17.96
C THR A 174 3.55 14.05 -17.66
N PRO A 175 2.91 12.94 -18.06
CA PRO A 175 3.52 11.63 -17.90
C PRO A 175 4.70 11.46 -18.87
N GLN A 176 5.83 10.99 -18.36
CA GLN A 176 7.04 10.73 -19.14
C GLN A 176 6.89 9.50 -20.01
N ARG A 177 6.27 8.46 -19.45
CA ARG A 177 5.93 7.22 -20.15
C ARG A 177 4.71 6.56 -19.54
N ARG A 178 4.10 5.67 -20.33
CA ARG A 178 3.05 4.75 -19.87
C ARG A 178 3.59 3.33 -19.88
N VAL A 179 3.34 2.60 -18.80
CA VAL A 179 3.75 1.21 -18.60
C VAL A 179 2.55 0.37 -18.20
N GLU A 180 2.65 -0.94 -18.36
CA GLU A 180 1.62 -1.89 -17.96
C GLU A 180 2.09 -2.68 -16.74
N GLY A 181 1.27 -2.74 -15.69
CA GLY A 181 1.48 -3.53 -14.48
C GLY A 181 0.46 -4.65 -14.34
N GLU A 182 0.50 -5.38 -13.22
CA GLU A 182 -0.37 -6.52 -12.94
C GLU A 182 -1.85 -6.14 -12.98
N HIS A 183 -2.20 -4.97 -12.44
CA HIS A 183 -3.61 -4.60 -12.24
C HIS A 183 -4.13 -3.52 -13.21
N ASP A 184 -3.25 -2.69 -13.77
CA ASP A 184 -3.64 -1.60 -14.67
C ASP A 184 -2.45 -1.05 -15.48
N TYR A 185 -2.74 -0.12 -16.39
CA TYR A 185 -1.71 0.78 -16.91
C TYR A 185 -1.34 1.83 -15.87
N LEU A 186 -0.05 2.18 -15.83
CA LEU A 186 0.48 3.26 -15.01
C LEU A 186 1.14 4.33 -15.87
N ASP A 187 0.88 5.58 -15.53
CA ASP A 187 1.58 6.74 -16.04
C ASP A 187 2.73 7.09 -15.08
N ILE A 188 3.95 7.17 -15.61
CA ILE A 188 5.16 7.49 -14.83
C ILE A 188 5.43 8.99 -14.93
N TYR A 189 5.65 9.62 -13.78
CA TYR A 189 5.91 11.04 -13.62
C TYR A 189 7.31 11.26 -13.05
N ASP A 190 8.01 12.26 -13.55
CA ASP A 190 9.31 12.70 -13.04
C ASP A 190 9.11 13.88 -12.07
N ALA A 191 9.47 13.68 -10.82
CA ALA A 191 9.35 14.67 -9.75
C ALA A 191 10.35 15.84 -9.89
N SER A 192 11.19 15.86 -10.92
CA SER A 192 12.04 17.00 -11.28
C SER A 192 11.50 17.86 -12.43
N ASP A 193 10.41 17.44 -13.07
CA ASP A 193 9.72 18.18 -14.14
C ASP A 193 9.23 19.58 -13.72
N PRO A 194 8.57 19.78 -12.56
CA PRO A 194 8.17 21.12 -12.14
C PRO A 194 9.36 21.95 -11.64
N ALA A 195 9.31 23.27 -11.86
CA ALA A 195 10.41 24.18 -11.54
C ALA A 195 10.57 24.54 -10.05
N PHE A 196 9.80 23.92 -9.15
CA PHE A 196 9.80 24.20 -7.72
C PHE A 196 10.30 23.00 -6.90
N ASP A 197 10.86 23.30 -5.74
CA ASP A 197 11.40 22.29 -4.84
C ASP A 197 10.27 21.49 -4.18
N ARG A 198 10.50 20.18 -3.98
CA ARG A 198 9.61 19.26 -3.24
C ARG A 198 8.17 19.21 -3.78
N PRO A 199 7.97 18.92 -5.07
CA PRO A 199 6.65 18.96 -5.67
C PRO A 199 5.71 17.89 -5.10
N VAL A 200 4.44 18.22 -4.95
CA VAL A 200 3.38 17.30 -4.56
C VAL A 200 2.56 16.93 -5.78
N LEU A 201 2.48 15.64 -6.10
CA LEU A 201 1.65 15.16 -7.21
C LEU A 201 0.22 14.98 -6.71
N ILE A 202 -0.69 15.86 -7.12
CA ILE A 202 -2.10 15.82 -6.74
C ILE A 202 -2.97 15.26 -7.87
N TYR A 203 -4.01 14.51 -7.52
CA TYR A 203 -4.90 13.86 -8.48
C TYR A 203 -6.26 13.48 -7.88
N ASP A 204 -7.19 13.12 -8.75
CA ASP A 204 -8.50 12.56 -8.41
C ASP A 204 -8.61 11.14 -8.97
N ILE A 205 -8.88 10.16 -8.11
CA ILE A 205 -9.04 8.75 -8.48
C ILE A 205 -10.30 8.18 -7.79
N PRO A 206 -11.07 7.29 -8.42
CA PRO A 206 -12.12 6.57 -7.72
C PRO A 206 -11.58 5.78 -6.53
N TYR A 207 -12.29 5.81 -5.40
CA TYR A 207 -11.83 5.19 -4.15
C TYR A 207 -11.51 3.70 -4.31
N ALA A 208 -12.36 2.96 -5.03
CA ALA A 208 -12.21 1.52 -5.25
C ALA A 208 -11.07 1.14 -6.21
N ASP A 209 -10.48 2.13 -6.90
CA ASP A 209 -9.36 1.92 -7.82
C ASP A 209 -8.00 2.26 -7.21
N GLU A 210 -7.97 2.93 -6.05
CA GLU A 210 -6.76 3.52 -5.50
C GLU A 210 -5.71 2.47 -5.11
N TYR A 211 -6.11 1.39 -4.45
CA TYR A 211 -5.19 0.43 -3.84
C TYR A 211 -4.46 -0.50 -4.84
N ARG A 212 -4.93 -0.56 -6.10
CA ARG A 212 -4.52 -1.62 -7.04
C ARG A 212 -3.07 -1.52 -7.49
N THR A 213 -2.58 -0.30 -7.64
CA THR A 213 -1.23 0.00 -8.09
C THR A 213 -0.29 0.37 -6.95
N ASP A 214 -0.74 0.26 -5.70
CA ASP A 214 0.03 0.66 -4.52
C ASP A 214 1.12 -0.38 -4.23
N CYS A 215 2.22 0.08 -3.62
CA CYS A 215 3.22 -0.85 -3.11
C CYS A 215 2.57 -1.76 -2.07
N THR A 216 2.81 -3.05 -2.17
CA THR A 216 2.22 -4.05 -1.28
C THR A 216 3.29 -4.98 -0.75
N ILE A 217 3.21 -5.28 0.54
CA ILE A 217 4.02 -6.31 1.19
C ILE A 217 3.10 -7.48 1.52
N TRP A 218 3.58 -8.70 1.30
CA TRP A 218 2.83 -9.91 1.63
C TRP A 218 3.64 -10.88 2.49
N ASP A 219 2.98 -11.46 3.51
CA ASP A 219 3.39 -12.75 4.07
C ASP A 219 2.63 -13.85 3.33
N THR A 220 3.39 -14.78 2.73
CA THR A 220 2.79 -15.90 1.98
C THR A 220 2.10 -16.94 2.86
N TYR A 221 2.37 -16.99 4.16
CA TYR A 221 1.94 -18.04 5.08
C TYR A 221 2.29 -19.46 4.60
N ASN A 222 3.31 -19.60 3.73
CA ASN A 222 3.65 -20.83 3.01
C ASN A 222 2.47 -21.43 2.23
N ARG A 223 1.63 -20.56 1.66
CA ARG A 223 0.42 -20.93 0.90
C ARG A 223 0.49 -20.38 -0.53
N PRO A 224 -0.28 -20.93 -1.47
CA PRO A 224 -0.49 -20.29 -2.77
C PRO A 224 -1.21 -18.94 -2.61
N LYS A 225 -0.84 -17.91 -3.40
CA LYS A 225 -1.49 -16.58 -3.37
C LYS A 225 -3.00 -16.69 -3.51
N ILE A 226 -3.48 -17.57 -4.37
CA ILE A 226 -4.89 -17.68 -4.74
C ILE A 226 -5.53 -18.91 -4.11
N TYR A 227 -6.60 -18.72 -3.33
CA TYR A 227 -7.50 -19.81 -3.00
C TYR A 227 -8.42 -20.12 -4.17
N LYS A 228 -8.51 -21.41 -4.54
CA LYS A 228 -9.56 -21.91 -5.42
C LYS A 228 -10.45 -22.85 -4.61
N GLU A 229 -11.66 -22.41 -4.32
CA GLU A 229 -12.67 -23.32 -3.81
C GLU A 229 -13.12 -24.24 -4.96
N SER A 230 -13.11 -25.55 -4.73
CA SER A 230 -13.66 -26.49 -5.70
C SER A 230 -15.19 -26.38 -5.66
N GLY A 231 -15.77 -25.51 -6.48
CA GLY A 231 -17.19 -25.59 -6.78
C GLY A 231 -17.49 -26.95 -7.40
N ASP A 232 -18.64 -27.54 -7.07
CA ASP A 232 -19.17 -28.71 -7.78
C ASP A 232 -19.31 -28.32 -9.27
N VAL A 233 -18.28 -28.65 -10.06
CA VAL A 233 -18.35 -28.50 -11.50
C VAL A 233 -19.34 -29.55 -11.95
N ALA A 234 -20.58 -29.13 -12.23
CA ALA A 234 -21.51 -29.94 -12.98
C ALA A 234 -20.83 -30.31 -14.31
N THR A 235 -20.26 -31.51 -14.39
CA THR A 235 -19.78 -32.11 -15.63
C THR A 235 -20.99 -32.26 -16.54
N VAL A 236 -21.23 -31.27 -17.39
CA VAL A 236 -22.21 -31.41 -18.47
C VAL A 236 -21.67 -32.49 -19.39
N GLY A 237 -22.36 -33.63 -19.44
CA GLY A 237 -21.96 -34.79 -20.24
C GLY A 237 -21.59 -34.37 -21.65
N SER A 238 -20.37 -34.74 -22.05
CA SER A 238 -19.80 -34.44 -23.35
C SER A 238 -20.63 -35.06 -24.49
N ALA A 239 -21.52 -34.26 -25.08
CA ALA A 239 -21.80 -34.38 -26.50
C ALA A 239 -20.87 -33.37 -27.20
N THR A 240 -19.89 -33.89 -27.93
CA THR A 240 -18.86 -33.13 -28.64
C THR A 240 -19.45 -32.02 -29.51
N VAL A 241 -19.33 -30.76 -29.07
CA VAL A 241 -19.44 -29.58 -29.93
C VAL A 241 -18.34 -28.59 -29.55
N GLY A 242 -17.17 -28.71 -30.19
CA GLY A 242 -16.08 -27.75 -30.07
C GLY A 242 -15.29 -27.82 -28.76
N SER A 243 -13.98 -27.65 -28.84
CA SER A 243 -13.05 -27.61 -27.71
C SER A 243 -13.12 -26.30 -26.91
N ALA A 244 -14.32 -25.76 -26.72
CA ALA A 244 -14.53 -24.57 -25.91
C ALA A 244 -14.81 -25.00 -24.47
N THR A 245 -13.79 -24.89 -23.61
CA THR A 245 -13.98 -24.87 -22.17
C THR A 245 -14.85 -23.65 -21.86
N VAL A 246 -16.12 -23.86 -21.53
CA VAL A 246 -16.98 -22.82 -20.97
C VAL A 246 -16.46 -22.58 -19.55
N SER A 247 -15.67 -21.52 -19.34
CA SER A 247 -15.22 -21.09 -18.01
C SER A 247 -16.47 -20.74 -17.19
N GLY A 248 -16.92 -21.65 -16.34
CA GLY A 248 -17.99 -21.40 -15.38
C GLY A 248 -17.51 -20.38 -14.36
N TYR A 249 -18.32 -19.32 -14.19
CA TYR A 249 -18.46 -18.38 -13.07
C TYR A 249 -17.20 -17.86 -12.35
N ASP A 250 -17.21 -16.57 -12.02
CA ASP A 250 -16.21 -15.90 -11.19
C ASP A 250 -16.02 -16.68 -9.87
N ILE A 251 -14.95 -17.48 -9.81
CA ILE A 251 -14.44 -18.01 -8.55
C ILE A 251 -13.99 -16.77 -7.78
N TYR A 252 -14.59 -16.50 -6.62
CA TYR A 252 -14.07 -15.50 -5.70
C TYR A 252 -12.69 -15.96 -5.24
N VAL A 253 -11.66 -15.47 -5.94
CA VAL A 253 -10.27 -15.68 -5.64
C VAL A 253 -9.90 -14.71 -4.52
N ALA A 254 -10.02 -15.15 -3.27
CA ALA A 254 -9.43 -14.44 -2.15
C ALA A 254 -7.93 -14.73 -2.10
N SER A 255 -7.14 -13.69 -1.81
CA SER A 255 -5.73 -13.88 -1.46
C SER A 255 -5.63 -14.72 -0.19
N GLN A 256 -4.75 -15.72 -0.17
CA GLN A 256 -4.40 -16.42 1.08
C GLN A 256 -3.16 -15.82 1.75
N TRP A 257 -2.52 -14.86 1.09
CA TRP A 257 -1.40 -14.11 1.62
C TRP A 257 -1.94 -12.92 2.40
N GLN A 258 -1.30 -12.62 3.53
CA GLN A 258 -1.60 -11.45 4.36
C GLN A 258 -0.92 -10.23 3.77
N ARG A 259 -1.66 -9.13 3.61
CA ARG A 259 -1.05 -7.81 3.40
C ARG A 259 -0.41 -7.34 4.69
N VAL A 260 0.84 -6.90 4.58
CA VAL A 260 1.61 -6.38 5.71
C VAL A 260 1.69 -4.85 5.62
N TYR A 261 1.40 -4.17 6.72
CA TYR A 261 1.42 -2.69 6.82
C TYR A 261 2.40 -2.12 7.84
N VAL A 262 3.02 -2.98 8.67
CA VAL A 262 3.96 -2.60 9.72
C VAL A 262 5.35 -3.17 9.46
N THR A 263 6.38 -2.53 10.01
CA THR A 263 7.79 -2.94 9.83
C THR A 263 8.20 -4.11 10.72
N ASP A 264 7.51 -4.31 11.85
CA ASP A 264 7.80 -5.30 12.89
C ASP A 264 6.89 -6.54 12.82
N HIS A 265 6.37 -6.84 11.64
CA HIS A 265 5.56 -8.05 11.37
C HIS A 265 6.37 -9.33 11.61
N ASP A 266 5.75 -10.32 12.24
CA ASP A 266 6.33 -11.64 12.49
C ASP A 266 5.98 -12.62 11.36
N TRP A 267 7.00 -13.00 10.58
CA TRP A 267 6.83 -13.74 9.32
C TRP A 267 6.59 -15.23 9.54
N ILE A 268 5.55 -15.76 8.91
CA ILE A 268 5.28 -17.21 8.88
C ILE A 268 5.77 -17.84 7.58
N GLY A 269 5.59 -17.18 6.45
CA GLY A 269 6.09 -17.61 5.14
C GLY A 269 7.09 -16.64 4.55
N ASP A 270 7.32 -16.79 3.24
CA ASP A 270 8.18 -15.87 2.48
C ASP A 270 7.63 -14.43 2.55
N MET A 271 8.55 -13.47 2.61
CA MET A 271 8.24 -12.05 2.44
C MET A 271 8.18 -11.72 0.95
N VAL A 272 7.12 -11.02 0.52
CA VAL A 272 6.98 -10.58 -0.88
C VAL A 272 6.79 -9.07 -0.93
N LEU A 273 7.66 -8.37 -1.65
CA LEU A 273 7.57 -6.92 -1.89
C LEU A 273 7.12 -6.66 -3.34
N GLU A 274 6.06 -5.90 -3.55
CA GLU A 274 5.47 -5.64 -4.87
C GLU A 274 5.29 -4.14 -5.16
N THR A 275 5.54 -3.74 -6.42
CA THR A 275 5.29 -2.38 -6.94
C THR A 275 4.30 -2.35 -8.11
N ASP A 276 3.53 -3.42 -8.30
CA ASP A 276 2.70 -3.75 -9.49
C ASP A 276 3.48 -4.16 -10.74
N ARG A 277 4.79 -3.85 -10.82
CA ARG A 277 5.67 -4.24 -11.95
C ARG A 277 6.89 -5.07 -11.53
N LEU A 278 7.39 -4.86 -10.32
CA LEU A 278 8.42 -5.67 -9.70
C LEU A 278 7.80 -6.48 -8.56
N ARG A 279 8.24 -7.73 -8.42
CA ARG A 279 8.01 -8.58 -7.25
C ARG A 279 9.33 -9.13 -6.76
N LEU A 280 9.69 -8.85 -5.52
CA LEU A 280 10.78 -9.52 -4.81
C LEU A 280 10.17 -10.56 -3.89
N VAL A 281 10.67 -11.79 -3.94
CA VAL A 281 10.32 -12.88 -3.03
C VAL A 281 11.56 -13.21 -2.23
N ILE A 282 11.44 -13.08 -0.92
CA ILE A 282 12.50 -13.26 0.05
C ILE A 282 12.16 -14.47 0.92
N ASP A 283 12.98 -15.48 0.77
CA ASP A 283 12.91 -16.76 1.47
C ASP A 283 14.04 -16.75 2.50
N GLN A 284 13.75 -16.18 3.67
CA GLN A 284 14.73 -16.01 4.76
C GLN A 284 15.28 -17.36 5.26
N PRO A 285 14.48 -18.44 5.44
CA PRO A 285 15.02 -19.71 5.91
C PRO A 285 16.11 -20.31 5.00
N GLU A 286 16.04 -20.03 3.70
CA GLU A 286 17.00 -20.51 2.71
C GLU A 286 17.99 -19.44 2.23
N ASP A 287 17.95 -18.22 2.79
CA ASP A 287 18.82 -17.09 2.40
C ASP A 287 18.69 -16.70 0.91
N VAL A 288 17.48 -16.81 0.34
CA VAL A 288 17.24 -16.63 -1.10
C VAL A 288 16.44 -15.37 -1.42
N LEU A 289 17.01 -14.53 -2.29
CA LEU A 289 16.32 -13.45 -2.99
C LEU A 289 15.97 -13.87 -4.42
N ARG A 290 14.68 -13.85 -4.77
CA ARG A 290 14.18 -14.03 -6.14
C ARG A 290 13.49 -12.75 -6.58
N ALA A 291 13.77 -12.32 -7.80
CA ALA A 291 13.12 -11.16 -8.39
C ALA A 291 12.31 -11.58 -9.61
N TYR A 292 11.18 -10.91 -9.79
CA TYR A 292 10.28 -11.14 -10.92
C TYR A 292 9.80 -9.80 -11.47
N ARG A 293 9.67 -9.72 -12.79
CA ARG A 293 9.03 -8.58 -13.46
C ARG A 293 7.73 -9.00 -14.10
N TRP A 294 6.75 -8.12 -14.04
CA TRP A 294 5.50 -8.29 -14.77
C TRP A 294 5.77 -8.35 -16.27
N SER A 295 5.29 -9.40 -16.93
CA SER A 295 5.26 -9.54 -18.38
C SER A 295 3.84 -9.29 -18.87
N PRO A 296 3.55 -8.12 -19.47
CA PRO A 296 2.25 -7.85 -20.09
C PRO A 296 1.89 -8.85 -21.18
N ALA A 297 2.90 -9.32 -21.92
CA ALA A 297 2.71 -10.27 -23.02
C ALA A 297 2.18 -11.63 -22.52
N ASP A 298 2.62 -12.05 -21.33
CA ASP A 298 2.26 -13.34 -20.74
C ASP A 298 1.17 -13.22 -19.67
N GLY A 299 0.84 -12.01 -19.23
CA GLY A 299 -0.09 -11.75 -18.13
C GLY A 299 0.35 -12.37 -16.81
N GLN A 300 1.66 -12.42 -16.56
CA GLN A 300 2.24 -13.03 -15.36
C GLN A 300 3.61 -12.44 -15.01
N TYR A 301 4.04 -12.66 -13.76
CA TYR A 301 5.40 -12.38 -13.33
C TYR A 301 6.38 -13.41 -13.89
N THR A 302 7.45 -12.91 -14.50
CA THR A 302 8.54 -13.71 -15.06
C THR A 302 9.79 -13.53 -14.22
N ILE A 303 10.51 -14.63 -13.97
CA ILE A 303 11.71 -14.59 -13.13
C ILE A 303 12.83 -13.79 -13.80
N VAL A 304 13.43 -12.87 -13.06
CA VAL A 304 14.66 -12.17 -13.45
C VAL A 304 15.85 -12.93 -12.89
N GLN A 305 16.77 -13.33 -13.77
CA GLN A 305 18.01 -13.95 -13.34
C GLN A 305 18.94 -12.88 -12.79
N LEU A 306 19.21 -12.96 -11.49
CA LEU A 306 20.24 -12.18 -10.83
C LEU A 306 21.63 -12.58 -11.34
N GLY A 307 22.62 -11.71 -11.19
CA GLY A 307 23.97 -11.92 -11.71
C GLY A 307 24.67 -13.12 -11.09
N ASN A 308 25.59 -13.73 -11.83
CA ASN A 308 26.35 -14.88 -11.35
C ASN A 308 27.53 -14.42 -10.48
N ALA A 309 27.27 -14.26 -9.18
CA ALA A 309 28.27 -13.86 -8.20
C ALA A 309 28.02 -14.63 -6.88
N PRO A 310 29.05 -14.81 -6.03
CA PRO A 310 28.97 -15.60 -4.80
C PRO A 310 28.23 -14.89 -3.66
N TRP A 311 27.38 -13.91 -3.96
CA TRP A 311 26.66 -13.12 -2.97
C TRP A 311 25.25 -13.68 -2.78
N ARG A 312 24.88 -13.95 -1.53
CA ARG A 312 23.53 -14.34 -1.14
C ARG A 312 22.94 -13.35 -0.16
N LEU A 313 21.60 -13.35 -0.07
CA LEU A 313 20.90 -12.63 0.99
C LEU A 313 21.33 -13.23 2.33
N TRP A 314 21.46 -12.41 3.36
CA TRP A 314 21.69 -12.86 4.73
C TRP A 314 20.58 -12.41 5.67
N ASP A 315 20.15 -11.15 5.54
CA ASP A 315 19.08 -10.60 6.37
C ASP A 315 18.34 -9.48 5.64
N ILE A 316 17.12 -9.19 6.08
CA ILE A 316 16.34 -8.04 5.65
C ILE A 316 15.51 -7.47 6.79
N ASP A 317 15.63 -6.17 6.98
CA ASP A 317 14.85 -5.38 7.93
C ASP A 317 14.02 -4.34 7.20
N LEU A 318 12.70 -4.35 7.37
CA LEU A 318 11.84 -3.29 6.84
C LEU A 318 12.02 -2.02 7.67
N THR A 319 12.31 -0.90 7.01
CA THR A 319 12.49 0.40 7.67
C THR A 319 11.33 1.35 7.41
N HIS A 320 10.58 1.12 6.33
CA HIS A 320 9.39 1.89 5.99
C HIS A 320 8.39 1.05 5.16
N VAL A 321 7.13 1.06 5.57
CA VAL A 321 6.02 0.46 4.81
C VAL A 321 5.00 1.55 4.49
N GLY A 322 4.94 1.95 3.22
CA GLY A 322 4.01 2.96 2.73
C GLY A 322 3.36 2.54 1.42
N LEU A 323 2.20 3.15 1.11
CA LEU A 323 1.46 2.81 -0.11
C LEU A 323 2.20 3.24 -1.40
N ALA A 324 3.04 4.28 -1.32
CA ALA A 324 3.78 4.81 -2.46
C ALA A 324 5.22 4.27 -2.56
N ARG A 325 5.72 3.68 -1.47
CA ARG A 325 7.11 3.27 -1.35
C ARG A 325 7.30 2.29 -0.19
N ILE A 326 8.19 1.34 -0.39
CA ILE A 326 8.71 0.44 0.66
C ILE A 326 10.21 0.69 0.77
N GLU A 327 10.73 0.68 2.00
CA GLU A 327 12.17 0.74 2.26
C GLU A 327 12.57 -0.39 3.19
N ALA A 328 13.74 -0.96 2.91
CA ALA A 328 14.35 -2.02 3.70
C ALA A 328 15.87 -1.82 3.78
N GLN A 329 16.48 -2.31 4.84
CA GLN A 329 17.91 -2.55 4.91
C GLN A 329 18.16 -4.04 4.64
N ILE A 330 19.06 -4.35 3.71
CA ILE A 330 19.35 -5.71 3.27
C ILE A 330 20.83 -6.01 3.50
N GLU A 331 21.12 -7.10 4.21
CA GLU A 331 22.48 -7.63 4.42
C GLU A 331 22.74 -8.77 3.42
N PHE A 332 23.91 -8.75 2.77
CA PHE A 332 24.37 -9.82 1.89
C PHE A 332 25.69 -10.40 2.40
N GLU A 333 25.91 -11.69 2.14
CA GLU A 333 27.13 -12.42 2.50
C GLU A 333 27.83 -12.97 1.25
N ASP A 334 29.15 -12.79 1.16
CA ASP A 334 30.00 -13.47 0.16
C ASP A 334 30.29 -14.91 0.61
N LEU A 335 29.81 -15.89 -0.17
CA LEU A 335 29.98 -17.31 0.11
C LEU A 335 31.43 -17.80 0.06
N ASN A 336 32.36 -17.03 -0.52
CA ASN A 336 33.78 -17.41 -0.56
C ASN A 336 34.55 -16.91 0.66
N THR A 337 34.22 -15.72 1.18
CA THR A 337 34.98 -15.07 2.25
C THR A 337 34.24 -15.01 3.58
N GLY A 338 32.91 -15.08 3.56
CA GLY A 338 32.04 -14.81 4.71
C GLY A 338 31.90 -13.31 5.04
N ASP A 339 32.41 -12.42 4.17
CA ASP A 339 32.27 -10.98 4.36
C ASP A 339 30.82 -10.55 4.14
N ARG A 340 30.38 -9.56 4.93
CA ARG A 340 29.02 -9.03 4.84
C ARG A 340 28.99 -7.60 4.36
N HIS A 341 27.92 -7.25 3.65
CA HIS A 341 27.72 -5.89 3.14
C HIS A 341 26.24 -5.51 3.20
N ASN A 342 25.97 -4.26 3.63
CA ASN A 342 24.62 -3.74 3.82
C ASN A 342 24.28 -2.71 2.75
N LEU A 343 23.08 -2.83 2.20
CA LEU A 343 22.48 -1.87 1.28
C LEU A 343 21.10 -1.46 1.77
N ASN A 344 20.72 -0.21 1.52
CA ASN A 344 19.32 0.19 1.60
C ASN A 344 18.66 -0.17 0.27
N ALA A 345 17.45 -0.70 0.30
CA ALA A 345 16.64 -1.02 -0.86
C ALA A 345 15.34 -0.21 -0.80
N THR A 346 15.07 0.55 -1.87
CA THR A 346 13.83 1.33 -2.00
C THR A 346 13.04 0.85 -3.20
N LEU A 347 11.79 0.47 -2.97
CA LEU A 347 10.83 0.10 -4.00
C LEU A 347 9.81 1.23 -4.12
N VAL A 348 9.68 1.80 -5.32
CA VAL A 348 8.75 2.90 -5.59
C VAL A 348 7.59 2.41 -6.44
N ARG A 349 6.39 2.93 -6.15
CA ARG A 349 5.15 2.60 -6.83
C ARG A 349 5.30 2.66 -8.36
N GLY A 350 4.96 1.55 -9.04
CA GLY A 350 4.92 1.48 -10.50
C GLY A 350 6.28 1.35 -11.19
N LEU A 351 7.39 1.30 -10.46
CA LEU A 351 8.72 1.06 -11.05
C LEU A 351 9.02 -0.45 -11.08
N ASP A 352 9.82 -0.87 -12.05
CA ASP A 352 10.22 -2.26 -12.29
C ASP A 352 11.61 -2.62 -11.75
N ASP A 353 12.25 -1.69 -11.04
CA ASP A 353 13.58 -1.79 -10.47
C ASP A 353 13.64 -1.31 -9.01
N VAL A 354 14.66 -1.76 -8.30
CA VAL A 354 14.94 -1.39 -6.90
C VAL A 354 16.04 -0.33 -6.90
N VAL A 355 15.84 0.76 -6.17
CA VAL A 355 16.93 1.70 -5.93
C VAL A 355 17.74 1.20 -4.74
N PHE A 356 18.98 0.77 -5.00
CA PHE A 356 19.93 0.39 -3.96
C PHE A 356 20.83 1.56 -3.62
N THR A 357 20.97 1.87 -2.33
CA THR A 357 21.84 2.97 -1.87
C THR A 357 22.74 2.52 -0.74
N VAL A 358 23.89 3.18 -0.61
CA VAL A 358 24.83 2.95 0.49
C VAL A 358 24.25 3.58 1.76
N PRO A 359 24.08 2.82 2.86
CA PRO A 359 23.64 3.39 4.13
C PRO A 359 24.59 4.50 4.61
N THR A 360 24.12 5.47 5.39
CA THR A 360 24.91 6.65 5.81
C THR A 360 26.25 6.30 6.49
N ASN A 361 26.34 5.15 7.15
CA ASN A 361 27.56 4.65 7.81
C ASN A 361 28.17 3.42 7.09
N GLY A 362 27.71 3.14 5.87
CA GLY A 362 28.16 2.05 5.03
C GLY A 362 29.37 2.42 4.18
N SER A 363 29.82 1.44 3.41
CA SER A 363 30.84 1.62 2.37
C SER A 363 30.27 1.22 1.02
N SER A 364 30.88 1.68 -0.07
CA SER A 364 30.51 1.21 -1.42
C SER A 364 30.57 -0.33 -1.48
N PRO A 365 29.56 -0.99 -2.08
CA PRO A 365 29.57 -2.44 -2.23
C PRO A 365 30.72 -2.92 -3.12
N PRO A 366 31.22 -4.14 -2.89
CA PRO A 366 32.19 -4.76 -3.77
C PRO A 366 31.57 -5.08 -5.13
N GLN A 367 32.40 -5.11 -6.19
CA GLN A 367 31.93 -5.31 -7.57
C GLN A 367 31.10 -6.58 -7.74
N GLY A 368 31.42 -7.67 -7.04
CA GLY A 368 30.64 -8.91 -7.12
C GLY A 368 29.19 -8.75 -6.63
N LEU A 369 28.94 -7.92 -5.63
CA LEU A 369 27.59 -7.63 -5.15
C LEU A 369 26.85 -6.71 -6.14
N ILE A 370 27.55 -5.74 -6.74
CA ILE A 370 27.00 -4.92 -7.82
C ILE A 370 26.59 -5.82 -8.99
N ASP A 371 27.49 -6.68 -9.46
CA ASP A 371 27.22 -7.60 -10.57
C ASP A 371 26.02 -8.51 -10.28
N ARG A 372 25.85 -8.93 -9.02
CA ARG A 372 24.71 -9.75 -8.56
C ARG A 372 23.37 -9.03 -8.72
N LEU A 373 23.29 -7.79 -8.28
CA LEU A 373 22.04 -7.03 -8.15
C LEU A 373 21.71 -6.16 -9.37
N ASN A 374 22.70 -5.87 -10.22
CA ASN A 374 22.53 -5.03 -11.41
C ASN A 374 21.33 -5.41 -12.31
N PRO A 375 20.93 -6.69 -12.46
CA PRO A 375 19.75 -7.03 -13.26
C PRO A 375 18.42 -6.47 -12.76
N ILE A 376 18.34 -6.03 -11.50
CA ILE A 376 17.13 -5.49 -10.85
C ILE A 376 17.35 -4.12 -10.20
N ALA A 377 18.54 -3.53 -10.41
CA ALA A 377 18.92 -2.26 -9.81
C ALA A 377 18.53 -1.11 -10.73
N ASP A 378 17.93 -0.08 -10.14
CA ASP A 378 17.70 1.21 -10.76
C ASP A 378 19.01 2.01 -10.75
N ASP A 379 19.31 2.70 -11.85
CA ASP A 379 20.54 3.47 -12.03
C ASP A 379 20.42 4.94 -11.56
N SER A 380 19.28 5.30 -10.95
CA SER A 380 19.01 6.66 -10.49
C SER A 380 19.63 6.98 -9.12
N ASP A 381 20.42 8.05 -9.06
CA ASP A 381 20.94 8.62 -7.81
C ASP A 381 19.96 9.60 -7.15
N ARG A 382 18.80 9.85 -7.78
CA ARG A 382 17.72 10.67 -7.22
C ARG A 382 16.50 9.84 -6.88
N VAL A 383 16.28 9.65 -5.58
CA VAL A 383 15.20 8.81 -5.06
C VAL A 383 14.02 9.65 -4.60
N VAL A 384 12.81 9.28 -5.03
CA VAL A 384 11.56 9.88 -4.55
C VAL A 384 11.27 9.36 -3.15
N GLN A 385 11.21 10.28 -2.18
CA GLN A 385 10.78 9.97 -0.82
C GLN A 385 9.26 10.02 -0.69
N ALA A 386 8.59 9.11 -1.42
CA ALA A 386 7.15 9.17 -1.66
C ALA A 386 6.32 8.90 -0.40
N ALA A 387 5.42 9.81 -0.05
CA ALA A 387 4.43 9.64 1.01
C ALA A 387 3.01 9.99 0.53
N GLY A 388 2.05 9.09 0.77
CA GLY A 388 0.64 9.29 0.41
C GLY A 388 -0.08 10.22 1.38
N ASP A 389 -0.84 11.18 0.87
CA ASP A 389 -1.54 12.20 1.67
C ASP A 389 -2.85 12.65 0.97
N VAL A 390 -3.55 13.61 1.55
CA VAL A 390 -4.67 14.35 0.94
C VAL A 390 -4.48 15.85 1.14
N VAL A 391 -4.73 16.63 0.10
CA VAL A 391 -4.60 18.11 0.13
C VAL A 391 -5.96 18.74 -0.08
N LYS A 392 -6.31 19.77 0.71
CA LYS A 392 -7.60 20.47 0.54
C LYS A 392 -7.66 21.15 -0.82
N ARG A 393 -8.79 21.02 -1.51
CA ARG A 393 -9.01 21.71 -2.79
C ARG A 393 -8.89 23.23 -2.66
N THR A 394 -9.34 23.79 -1.53
CA THR A 394 -9.23 25.23 -1.23
C THR A 394 -7.80 25.74 -1.02
N GLU A 395 -6.83 24.85 -0.82
CA GLU A 395 -5.41 25.22 -0.75
C GLU A 395 -4.79 25.29 -2.15
N VAL A 396 -5.30 24.49 -3.09
CA VAL A 396 -4.83 24.41 -4.48
C VAL A 396 -5.53 25.42 -5.39
N ASP A 397 -6.85 25.59 -5.25
CA ASP A 397 -7.68 26.45 -6.12
C ASP A 397 -7.65 27.94 -5.69
N ARG A 398 -6.53 28.43 -5.17
CA ARG A 398 -6.40 29.80 -4.62
C ARG A 398 -6.30 30.89 -5.68
#